data_AF-A0A2N9I681-F1
#
_entry.id   AF-A0A2N9I681-F1
#
_cell.length_a   1.000
_cell.length_b   1.000
_cell.length_c   1.000
_cell.angle_alpha   90.00
_cell.angle_beta   90.00
_cell.angle_gamma   90.00
#
_symmetry.space_group_name_H-M   'P 1'
#
loop_
_entity.id
_entity.type
_entity.pdbx_description
1 polymer ?
#
loop_
_entity_poly.entity_id
_entity_poly.type
_entity_poly.pdbx_seq_one_letter_code
_entity_poly.pdbx_strand_id
1 'polypeptide(L)' 'MLVGAGTSKKNRQTFANGKAIKLSCELFRIFITEAVQRAATTAEAEGASRIEATHLERILPQLLLDF' A
#
# COMPACT_ATOMS: atom_id res chain seq x y z
N MET A 1 6.06 16.58 -39.02
CA MET A 1 4.69 16.17 -38.67
C MET A 1 4.73 14.69 -38.34
N LEU A 2 4.69 14.29 -37.06
CA LEU A 2 4.59 12.88 -36.68
C LEU A 2 3.16 12.63 -36.21
N VAL A 3 2.36 12.05 -37.11
CA VAL A 3 1.05 11.49 -36.80
C VAL A 3 1.30 10.10 -36.21
N GLY A 4 1.07 9.93 -34.91
CA GLY A 4 1.27 8.68 -34.18
C GLY A 4 0.08 8.35 -33.29
N ALA A 5 -0.91 7.68 -33.89
CA ALA A 5 -1.96 6.85 -33.30
C ALA A 5 -2.38 7.16 -31.85
N GLY A 6 -3.51 7.87 -31.70
CA GLY A 6 -4.30 7.81 -30.48
C GLY A 6 -4.71 6.35 -30.25
N THR A 7 -4.12 5.70 -29.25
CA THR A 7 -4.57 4.38 -28.82
C THR A 7 -5.93 4.55 -28.18
N SER A 8 -6.97 4.20 -28.94
CA SER A 8 -8.33 4.02 -28.43
C SER A 8 -8.24 3.12 -27.19
N LYS A 9 -8.45 3.69 -26.01
CA LYS A 9 -8.56 2.96 -24.75
C LYS A 9 -9.83 2.11 -24.82
N LYS A 10 -9.74 0.95 -25.47
CA LYS A 10 -10.75 -0.10 -25.31
C LYS A 10 -10.79 -0.42 -23.82
N ASN A 11 -11.89 -0.04 -23.17
CA ASN A 11 -12.17 -0.35 -21.78
C ASN A 11 -12.39 -1.88 -21.66
N ARG A 12 -11.30 -2.63 -21.62
CA ARG A 12 -11.34 -4.08 -21.41
C ARG A 12 -11.69 -4.29 -19.96
N GLN A 13 -12.79 -5.00 -19.70
CA GLN A 13 -13.16 -5.39 -18.35
C GLN A 13 -12.03 -6.24 -17.74
N THR A 14 -11.53 -5.83 -16.58
CA THR A 14 -10.53 -6.55 -15.80
C THR A 14 -11.24 -7.38 -14.75
N PHE A 15 -10.94 -8.68 -14.69
CA PHE A 15 -11.49 -9.61 -13.72
C PHE A 15 -10.38 -10.27 -12.89
N ALA A 16 -10.66 -10.52 -11.62
CA ALA A 16 -9.81 -11.32 -10.74
C ALA A 16 -10.57 -12.60 -10.34
N ASN A 17 -9.91 -13.75 -10.40
CA ASN A 17 -10.53 -15.00 -9.94
C ASN A 17 -10.60 -15.05 -8.40
N GLY A 18 -11.43 -15.95 -7.85
CA GLY A 18 -11.63 -16.03 -6.40
C GLY A 18 -10.36 -16.33 -5.58
N LYS A 19 -9.37 -17.02 -6.15
CA LYS A 19 -8.07 -17.24 -5.48
C LYS A 19 -7.23 -15.97 -5.43
N ALA A 20 -7.19 -15.23 -6.53
CA ALA A 20 -6.51 -13.93 -6.59
C ALA A 20 -7.12 -12.94 -5.59
N ILE A 21 -8.45 -12.89 -5.48
CA ILE A 21 -9.14 -12.05 -4.49
C ILE A 21 -8.73 -12.43 -3.06
N LYS A 22 -8.76 -13.72 -2.71
CA LYS A 22 -8.33 -14.20 -1.39
C LYS A 22 -6.89 -13.81 -1.07
N LEU A 23 -5.98 -13.96 -2.04
CA LEU A 23 -4.59 -13.59 -1.86
C LEU A 23 -4.42 -12.07 -1.69
N SER A 24 -5.18 -11.26 -2.43
CA SER A 24 -5.19 -9.81 -2.25
C SER A 24 -5.70 -9.40 -0.86
N CYS A 25 -6.69 -10.10 -0.30
CA CYS A 25 -7.13 -9.87 1.07
C CYS A 25 -6.00 -10.10 2.09
N GLU A 26 -5.24 -11.19 1.94
CA GLU A 26 -4.09 -11.46 2.80
C GLU A 26 -2.98 -10.42 2.61
N LEU A 27 -2.70 -10.00 1.38
CA LEU A 27 -1.76 -8.92 1.10
C LEU A 27 -2.15 -7.64 1.84
N PHE A 28 -3.41 -7.22 1.75
CA PHE A 28 -3.90 -6.05 2.48
C PHE A 28 -3.82 -6.22 4.00
N ARG A 29 -4.11 -7.42 4.51
CA ARG A 29 -3.97 -7.71 5.94
C ARG A 29 -2.54 -7.53 6.41
N ILE A 30 -1.57 -8.05 5.66
CA ILE A 30 -0.14 -7.94 5.96
C ILE A 30 0.32 -6.48 5.83
N PHE A 31 -0.02 -5.81 4.74
CA PHE A 31 0.33 -4.39 4.52
C PHE A 31 -0.10 -3.49 5.68
N ILE A 32 -1.36 -3.62 6.13
CA ILE A 32 -1.88 -2.83 7.25
C ILE A 32 -1.23 -3.23 8.58
N THR A 33 -0.98 -4.53 8.80
CA THR A 33 -0.32 -5.00 10.02
C THR A 33 1.10 -4.45 10.13
N GLU A 34 1.87 -4.48 9.03
CA GLU A 34 3.22 -3.92 8.94
C GLU A 34 3.22 -2.40 9.20
N ALA A 35 2.29 -1.68 8.58
CA ALA A 35 2.17 -0.23 8.78
C ALA A 35 1.95 0.12 10.27
N VAL A 36 1.05 -0.59 10.94
CA VAL A 36 0.73 -0.37 12.36
C VAL A 36 1.91 -0.76 13.26
N GLN A 37 2.54 -1.92 13.04
CA GLN A 37 3.65 -2.39 13.88
C GLN A 37 4.87 -1.46 13.78
N ARG A 38 5.20 -1.00 12.58
CA ARG A 38 6.32 -0.06 12.37
C ARG A 38 6.02 1.29 13.01
N ALA A 39 4.81 1.82 12.83
CA ALA A 39 4.40 3.07 13.47
C ALA A 39 4.35 2.96 15.01
N ALA A 40 3.93 1.81 15.55
CA ALA A 40 4.01 1.52 16.99
C ALA A 40 5.46 1.52 17.49
N THR A 41 6.37 0.87 16.77
CA THR A 41 7.79 0.83 17.09
C THR A 41 8.40 2.24 17.11
N THR A 42 8.03 3.09 16.15
CA THR A 42 8.44 4.51 16.13
C THR A 42 7.88 5.28 17.34
N ALA A 43 6.60 5.08 17.68
CA ALA A 43 5.97 5.71 18.84
C ALA A 43 6.65 5.30 20.17
N GLU A 44 6.93 4.00 20.34
CA GLU A 44 7.60 3.44 21.51
C GLU A 44 9.02 4.00 21.67
N ALA A 45 9.77 4.12 20.56
CA ALA A 45 11.11 4.70 20.57
C ALA A 45 11.12 6.18 21.00
N GLU A 46 10.00 6.89 20.81
CA GLU A 46 9.80 8.29 21.22
C GLU A 46 9.16 8.41 22.61
N GLY A 47 8.84 7.30 23.28
CA GLY A 47 8.15 7.28 24.56
C GLY A 47 6.67 7.72 24.49
N ALA A 48 6.08 7.70 23.29
CA ALA A 48 4.68 8.05 23.10
C ALA A 48 3.75 6.90 23.56
N SER A 49 2.67 7.26 24.25
CA SER A 49 1.67 6.29 24.73
C SER A 49 0.63 5.91 23.67
N ARG A 50 0.68 6.54 22.49
CA ARG A 50 -0.25 6.33 21.38
C ARG A 50 0.45 6.54 20.04
N ILE A 51 0.02 5.78 19.03
CA ILE A 51 0.40 6.02 17.65
C ILE A 51 -0.33 7.27 17.13
N GLU A 52 0.46 8.29 16.80
CA GLU A 52 0.05 9.48 16.04
C GLU A 52 0.36 9.36 14.55
N ALA A 53 -0.22 10.25 13.73
CA ALA A 53 -0.03 10.26 12.28
C ALA A 53 1.44 10.47 11.87
N THR A 54 2.20 11.24 12.65
CA THR A 54 3.62 11.51 12.44
C THR A 54 4.48 10.24 12.46
N HIS A 55 4.14 9.26 13.31
CA HIS A 55 4.86 7.98 13.33
C HIS A 55 4.64 7.19 12.03
N LEU A 56 3.43 7.24 11.47
CA LEU A 56 3.12 6.62 10.18
C LEU A 56 3.85 7.33 9.04
N GLU A 57 3.84 8.68 9.02
CA GLU A 57 4.52 9.49 8.01
C GLU A 57 6.03 9.18 7.95
N ARG A 58 6.67 8.93 9.10
CA ARG A 58 8.09 8.55 9.18
C ARG A 58 8.39 7.20 8.55
N ILE A 59 7.53 6.20 8.72
CA ILE A 59 7.76 4.85 8.17
C ILE A 59 7.24 4.67 6.75
N LEU A 60 6.43 5.61 6.26
CA LEU A 60 5.76 5.55 4.96
C LEU A 60 6.71 5.33 3.78
N PRO A 61 7.87 6.01 3.67
CA PRO A 61 8.78 5.80 2.55
C PRO A 61 9.25 4.34 2.45
N GLN A 62 9.62 3.72 3.57
CA GLN A 62 10.08 2.32 3.56
C GLN A 62 8.91 1.35 3.37
N LEU A 63 7.75 1.63 3.97
CA LEU A 63 6.55 0.83 3.77
C LEU A 63 6.15 0.75 2.29
N LEU A 64 6.27 1.85 1.53
CA LEU A 64 5.97 1.87 0.10
C LEU A 64 7.09 1.28 -0.77
N LEU A 65 8.30 1.07 -0.24
CA LEU A 65 9.38 0.38 -0.95
C LEU A 65 9.27 -1.14 -0.80
N ASP A 66 8.73 -1.61 0.32
CA ASP A 66 8.60 -3.04 0.61
C ASP A 66 7.42 -3.71 -0.12
N PHE A 67 6.51 -2.92 -0.69
CA PHE A 67 5.27 -3.35 -1.36
C PHE A 67 5.11 -2.71 -2.73
#